data_AF-A0A957W959-F1
#
_entry.id   AF-A0A957W959-F1
#
_cell.length_a   1.000
_cell.length_b   1.000
_cell.length_c   1.000
_cell.angle_alpha   90.00
_cell.angle_beta   90.00
_cell.angle_gamma   90.00
#
_symmetry.space_group_name_H-M   'P 1'
#
loop_
_entity.id
_entity.type
_entity.pdbx_description
1 polymer ?
#
loop_
_entity_poly.entity_id
_entity_poly.type
_entity_poly.pdbx_seq_one_letter_code
_entity_poly.pdbx_strand_id
1 'polypeptide(L)'
;MFSRKLIAIVFIGLSVLLLAACGAAQPESATQSNQQAEAQPEAAASTTEPAALAGHDEAPEPGLAAMDLTPVSLADGEKLRVVATSNIIGDMVQNVAGDLITLDVLMPIGSDPHAFQPTPQDAALIADADLVLANGLNFEEFLDELIANAGGEAVVIRVANGIETREFGGVDEEHAADEHGEDADEHHEADEHDAAGDEHGEAGRHHHDGADPHAWMTPYNALVYVYNIETALSA
;
A
#
# COMPACT_ATOMS: atom_id res chain seq x y z
N MET A 1 -45.25 -7.46 42.11
CA MET A 1 -45.28 -7.35 43.58
C MET A 1 -44.13 -8.16 44.16
N PHE A 2 -43.34 -7.52 45.03
CA PHE A 2 -42.25 -8.02 45.90
C PHE A 2 -40.83 -8.30 45.33
N SER A 3 -40.01 -7.28 45.60
CA SER A 3 -38.55 -7.20 45.70
C SER A 3 -37.95 -8.02 46.85
N ARG A 4 -36.73 -8.56 46.67
CA ARG A 4 -35.69 -8.78 47.70
C ARG A 4 -34.30 -8.76 47.01
N LYS A 5 -33.60 -7.63 46.93
CA LYS A 5 -32.60 -7.07 47.87
C LYS A 5 -31.41 -7.99 48.19
N LEU A 6 -30.26 -7.59 47.64
CA LEU A 6 -28.93 -7.41 48.27
C LEU A 6 -28.46 -8.47 49.30
N ILE A 7 -27.37 -9.15 48.96
CA ILE A 7 -26.36 -9.61 49.93
C ILE A 7 -25.01 -9.06 49.47
N ALA A 8 -24.63 -7.93 50.06
CA ALA A 8 -23.26 -7.46 50.10
C ALA A 8 -22.57 -8.16 51.28
N ILE A 9 -21.48 -8.89 51.02
CA ILE A 9 -20.55 -9.32 52.08
C ILE A 9 -19.16 -8.83 51.69
N VAL A 10 -18.77 -7.79 52.40
CA VAL A 10 -17.43 -7.23 52.50
C VAL A 10 -16.55 -8.23 53.26
N PHE A 11 -15.48 -8.74 52.65
CA PHE A 11 -14.40 -9.41 53.36
C PHE A 11 -13.14 -8.54 53.28
N ILE A 12 -12.93 -7.76 54.33
CA ILE A 12 -11.71 -7.04 54.65
C ILE A 12 -10.89 -7.94 55.60
N GLY A 13 -9.58 -8.09 55.35
CA GLY A 13 -8.63 -8.33 56.44
C GLY A 13 -7.51 -9.32 56.19
N LEU A 14 -6.36 -8.80 55.72
CA LEU A 14 -5.04 -8.88 56.37
C LEU A 14 -4.48 -10.27 56.78
N SER A 15 -3.37 -10.68 56.15
CA SER A 15 -2.30 -11.42 56.85
C SER A 15 -0.94 -11.20 56.19
N VAL A 16 -0.02 -10.66 56.98
CA VAL A 16 1.37 -10.29 56.69
C VAL A 16 2.28 -11.45 57.12
N LEU A 17 3.15 -11.87 56.19
CA LEU A 17 4.59 -12.21 56.35
C LEU A 17 5.06 -13.08 57.55
N LEU A 18 5.67 -14.25 57.28
CA LEU A 18 7.02 -14.58 57.79
C LEU A 18 7.71 -15.76 57.06
N LEU A 19 8.84 -15.42 56.42
CA LEU A 19 10.15 -16.09 56.24
C LEU A 19 10.32 -17.62 56.02
N ALA A 20 10.99 -17.89 54.88
CA ALA A 20 12.30 -18.55 54.70
C ALA A 20 12.44 -20.09 54.82
N ALA A 21 12.80 -20.69 53.68
CA ALA A 21 13.85 -21.71 53.61
C ALA A 21 14.59 -21.64 52.24
N CYS A 22 15.91 -21.53 52.31
CA CYS A 22 16.87 -21.49 51.22
C CYS A 22 17.10 -22.86 50.56
N GLY A 23 17.54 -22.87 49.30
CA GLY A 23 18.15 -24.07 48.70
C GLY A 23 18.57 -23.92 47.23
N ALA A 24 19.81 -23.46 47.02
CA ALA A 24 20.76 -23.72 45.92
C ALA A 24 20.29 -23.57 44.43
N ALA A 25 20.76 -22.54 43.72
CA ALA A 25 21.92 -22.55 42.79
C ALA A 25 21.61 -23.24 41.44
N GLN A 26 21.68 -22.60 40.27
CA GLN A 26 22.78 -21.81 39.71
C GLN A 26 22.34 -20.67 38.76
N PRO A 27 23.16 -19.64 38.52
CA PRO A 27 22.93 -18.67 37.46
C PRO A 27 24.13 -18.56 36.51
N GLU A 28 24.16 -19.19 35.34
CA GLU A 28 25.10 -18.82 34.27
C GLU A 28 24.52 -19.08 32.86
N SER A 29 24.21 -17.98 32.17
CA SER A 29 24.21 -17.78 30.72
C SER A 29 23.66 -16.37 30.50
N ALA A 30 24.47 -15.36 30.83
CA ALA A 30 25.15 -14.57 29.79
C ALA A 30 24.14 -13.88 28.86
N THR A 31 23.79 -12.66 29.26
CA THR A 31 23.57 -11.50 28.39
C THR A 31 24.12 -11.75 26.98
N GLN A 32 23.23 -12.02 26.02
CA GLN A 32 23.62 -11.91 24.62
C GLN A 32 23.71 -10.42 24.32
N SER A 33 24.95 -9.95 24.41
CA SER A 33 25.39 -8.61 24.16
C SER A 33 24.84 -8.12 22.83
N ASN A 34 24.14 -6.99 22.91
CA ASN A 34 24.15 -5.98 21.87
C ASN A 34 25.62 -5.71 21.48
N GLN A 35 26.05 -6.25 20.34
CA GLN A 35 27.37 -6.00 19.74
C GLN A 35 27.32 -6.33 18.25
N GLN A 36 26.59 -5.51 17.51
CA GLN A 36 26.91 -5.22 16.12
C GLN A 36 26.52 -3.77 15.80
N ALA A 37 27.12 -2.88 16.58
CA ALA A 37 27.30 -1.49 16.20
C ALA A 37 28.81 -1.28 16.04
N GLU A 38 29.36 -1.82 14.96
CA GLU A 38 30.69 -1.41 14.52
C GLU A 38 30.54 -0.03 13.91
N ALA A 39 31.13 0.96 14.60
CA ALA A 39 31.26 2.32 14.14
C ALA A 39 32.07 2.31 12.84
N GLN A 40 31.41 2.63 11.72
CA GLN A 40 32.11 2.98 10.50
C GLN A 40 32.91 4.27 10.76
N PRO A 41 34.18 4.36 10.34
CA PRO A 41 34.96 5.58 10.51
C PRO A 41 34.29 6.70 9.71
N GLU A 42 34.05 7.83 10.37
CA GLU A 42 33.59 9.07 9.75
C GLU A 42 34.59 9.47 8.65
N ALA A 43 34.25 9.14 7.40
CA ALA A 43 34.95 9.66 6.24
C ALA A 43 34.68 11.17 6.21
N ALA A 44 35.77 11.93 6.34
CA ALA A 44 35.79 13.38 6.27
C ALA A 44 34.89 13.89 5.13
N ALA A 45 34.00 14.81 5.47
CA ALA A 45 33.11 15.49 4.56
C ALA A 45 33.87 16.04 3.35
N SER A 46 33.74 15.37 2.21
CA SER A 46 34.01 15.95 0.91
C SER A 46 32.82 16.85 0.60
N THR A 47 32.99 18.14 0.79
CA THR A 47 32.04 19.17 0.37
C THR A 47 32.02 19.21 -1.17
N THR A 48 31.26 18.29 -1.76
CA THR A 48 30.75 18.47 -3.11
C THR A 48 29.29 18.83 -2.92
N GLU A 49 28.94 20.08 -3.21
CA GLU A 49 27.55 20.50 -3.33
C GLU A 49 26.79 19.45 -4.15
N PRO A 50 25.64 18.94 -3.68
CA PRO A 50 24.78 18.17 -4.56
C PRO A 50 24.43 19.11 -5.70
N ALA A 51 24.69 18.66 -6.93
CA ALA A 51 24.26 19.36 -8.13
C ALA A 51 22.78 19.70 -7.94
N ALA A 52 22.48 21.00 -7.88
CA ALA A 52 21.14 21.51 -7.76
C ALA A 52 20.27 20.75 -8.77
N LEU A 53 19.23 20.08 -8.26
CA LEU A 53 18.16 19.51 -9.06
C LEU A 53 17.43 20.71 -9.68
N ALA A 54 18.01 21.26 -10.74
CA ALA A 54 17.47 22.41 -11.44
C ALA A 54 16.11 22.01 -12.03
N GLY A 55 15.02 22.55 -11.49
CA GLY A 55 13.72 22.48 -12.16
C GLY A 55 12.45 22.51 -11.31
N HIS A 56 12.49 22.56 -9.98
CA HIS A 56 11.26 22.44 -9.17
C HIS A 56 11.30 23.34 -7.93
N ASP A 57 11.41 24.66 -8.12
CA ASP A 57 11.20 25.65 -7.04
C ASP A 57 9.69 25.89 -6.79
N GLU A 58 8.83 25.35 -7.65
CA GLU A 58 7.37 25.39 -7.51
C GLU A 58 6.91 24.06 -6.88
N ALA A 59 6.17 24.14 -5.78
CA ALA A 59 5.51 22.96 -5.22
C ALA A 59 4.63 22.34 -6.32
N PRO A 60 4.56 20.99 -6.41
CA PRO A 60 3.77 20.36 -7.46
C PRO A 60 2.33 20.85 -7.39
N GLU A 61 1.82 21.31 -8.53
CA GLU A 61 0.44 21.78 -8.63
C GLU A 61 -0.51 20.63 -8.27
N PRO A 62 -1.42 20.84 -7.32
CA PRO A 62 -2.25 19.76 -6.81
C PRO A 62 -3.29 19.26 -7.82
N GLY A 63 -3.29 17.95 -8.08
CA GLY A 63 -4.22 17.32 -9.03
C GLY A 63 -5.67 17.25 -8.56
N LEU A 64 -5.95 17.41 -7.25
CA LEU A 64 -7.31 17.34 -6.70
C LEU A 64 -8.06 18.66 -6.60
N ALA A 65 -7.44 19.81 -6.90
CA ALA A 65 -8.09 21.12 -6.77
C ALA A 65 -9.35 21.31 -7.65
N ALA A 66 -9.69 20.34 -8.49
CA ALA A 66 -10.86 20.33 -9.36
C ALA A 66 -11.93 19.27 -9.04
N MET A 67 -11.78 18.44 -7.98
CA MET A 67 -12.83 17.47 -7.62
C MET A 67 -13.93 18.12 -6.75
N ASP A 68 -15.19 17.91 -7.16
CA ASP A 68 -16.37 18.31 -6.39
C ASP A 68 -16.62 17.26 -5.30
N LEU A 69 -15.99 17.47 -4.14
CA LEU A 69 -16.12 16.61 -2.98
C LEU A 69 -17.27 17.10 -2.10
N THR A 70 -18.19 16.20 -1.76
CA THR A 70 -19.29 16.48 -0.84
C THR A 70 -18.94 15.95 0.56
N PRO A 71 -19.03 16.79 1.61
CA PRO A 71 -18.78 16.34 2.97
C PRO A 71 -19.73 15.22 3.39
N VAL A 72 -19.19 14.20 4.07
CA VAL A 72 -19.98 13.13 4.66
C VAL A 72 -20.62 13.61 5.97
N SER A 73 -21.92 13.35 6.13
CA SER A 73 -22.62 13.69 7.37
C SER A 73 -22.41 12.60 8.43
N LEU A 74 -21.47 12.83 9.34
CA LEU A 74 -21.17 11.92 10.46
C LEU A 74 -21.99 12.26 11.71
N ALA A 75 -22.34 11.24 12.49
CA ALA A 75 -22.93 11.41 13.82
C ALA A 75 -21.87 11.78 14.87
N ASP A 76 -22.32 12.26 16.04
CA ASP A 76 -21.43 12.62 17.15
C ASP A 76 -20.56 11.42 17.57
N GLY A 77 -19.24 11.58 17.44
CA GLY A 77 -18.25 10.55 17.79
C GLY A 77 -18.09 9.43 16.76
N GLU A 78 -18.83 9.49 15.65
CA GLU A 78 -18.57 8.66 14.47
C GLU A 78 -17.31 9.17 13.76
N LYS A 79 -16.52 8.23 13.22
CA LYS A 79 -15.31 8.53 12.45
C LYS A 79 -15.55 8.17 11.00
N LEU A 80 -15.00 8.97 10.10
CA LEU A 80 -14.96 8.66 8.66
C LEU A 80 -14.28 7.31 8.45
N ARG A 81 -14.92 6.42 7.68
CA ARG A 81 -14.39 5.11 7.31
C ARG A 81 -13.61 5.24 6.01
N VAL A 82 -12.30 5.07 6.11
CA VAL A 82 -11.36 5.22 5.01
C VAL A 82 -10.71 3.89 4.72
N VAL A 83 -10.73 3.49 3.45
CA VAL A 83 -9.99 2.33 2.96
C VAL A 83 -8.81 2.82 2.12
N ALA A 84 -7.59 2.50 2.53
CA ALA A 84 -6.40 2.67 1.69
C ALA A 84 -6.13 1.35 0.95
N THR A 85 -5.85 1.41 -0.35
CA THR A 85 -5.60 0.19 -1.13
C THR A 85 -4.29 -0.48 -0.76
N SER A 86 -3.23 0.29 -0.51
CA SER A 86 -1.90 -0.19 -0.17
C SER A 86 -1.45 0.28 1.21
N ASN A 87 -0.52 -0.46 1.81
CA ASN A 87 0.15 -0.05 3.05
C ASN A 87 0.95 1.25 2.91
N ILE A 88 1.40 1.60 1.70
CA ILE A 88 2.12 2.85 1.40
C ILE A 88 1.18 4.04 1.58
N ILE A 89 -0.02 3.96 0.97
CA ILE A 89 -1.05 4.98 1.13
C ILE A 89 -1.56 4.97 2.57
N GLY A 90 -1.77 3.79 3.15
CA GLY A 90 -2.20 3.65 4.54
C GLY A 90 -1.26 4.35 5.53
N ASP A 91 0.06 4.25 5.35
CA ASP A 91 1.03 4.96 6.19
C ASP A 91 0.91 6.49 6.05
N MET A 92 0.81 6.99 4.82
CA MET A 92 0.61 8.43 4.58
C MET A 92 -0.70 8.93 5.22
N VAL A 93 -1.78 8.20 5.06
CA VAL A 93 -3.09 8.51 5.64
C VAL A 93 -3.03 8.51 7.16
N GLN A 94 -2.37 7.52 7.78
CA GLN A 94 -2.23 7.44 9.23
C GLN A 94 -1.42 8.62 9.79
N ASN A 95 -0.40 9.10 9.06
CA ASN A 95 0.38 10.28 9.44
C ASN A 95 -0.42 11.59 9.30
N VAL A 96 -1.32 11.68 8.31
CA VAL A 96 -2.17 12.87 8.09
C VAL A 96 -3.34 12.93 9.06
N ALA A 97 -4.09 11.83 9.19
CA ALA A 97 -5.38 11.81 9.89
C ALA A 97 -5.28 11.36 11.35
N GLY A 98 -4.25 10.62 11.72
CA GLY A 98 -4.10 10.08 13.07
C GLY A 98 -5.32 9.27 13.51
N ASP A 99 -5.84 9.58 14.70
CA ASP A 99 -7.01 8.91 15.28
C ASP A 99 -8.36 9.54 14.84
N LEU A 100 -8.39 10.46 13.89
CA LEU A 100 -9.63 11.14 13.47
C LEU A 100 -10.52 10.28 12.58
N ILE A 101 -9.96 9.23 11.98
CA ILE A 101 -10.65 8.32 11.06
C ILE A 101 -10.62 6.87 11.58
N THR A 102 -11.41 6.01 10.95
CA THR A 102 -11.21 4.56 10.97
C THR A 102 -10.52 4.19 9.66
N LEU A 103 -9.31 3.63 9.74
CA LEU A 103 -8.50 3.27 8.58
C LEU A 103 -8.38 1.76 8.45
N ASP A 104 -8.82 1.23 7.31
CA ASP A 104 -8.57 -0.13 6.86
C ASP A 104 -7.60 -0.11 5.66
N VAL A 105 -6.75 -1.13 5.55
CA VAL A 105 -5.78 -1.28 4.45
C VAL A 105 -6.04 -2.60 3.73
N LEU A 106 -6.35 -2.55 2.43
CA LEU A 106 -6.69 -3.75 1.66
C LEU A 106 -5.49 -4.68 1.46
N MET A 107 -4.37 -4.13 0.96
CA MET A 107 -3.15 -4.92 0.73
C MET A 107 -2.26 -4.88 1.97
N PRO A 108 -2.16 -5.98 2.74
CA PRO A 108 -1.32 -6.02 3.91
C PRO A 108 0.18 -5.94 3.55
N ILE A 109 1.00 -5.66 4.56
CA ILE A 109 2.46 -5.64 4.41
C ILE A 109 2.95 -6.98 3.83
N GLY A 110 3.75 -6.89 2.77
CA GLY A 110 4.32 -8.05 2.09
C GLY A 110 3.47 -8.62 0.95
N SER A 111 2.28 -8.07 0.70
CA SER A 111 1.51 -8.36 -0.50
C SER A 111 2.19 -7.76 -1.75
N ASP A 112 2.14 -8.51 -2.84
CA ASP A 112 2.45 -8.00 -4.17
C ASP A 112 1.19 -7.32 -4.75
N PRO A 113 1.22 -6.01 -5.03
CA PRO A 113 0.07 -5.28 -5.55
C PRO A 113 -0.38 -5.73 -6.94
N HIS A 114 0.53 -6.22 -7.79
CA HIS A 114 0.20 -6.66 -9.15
C HIS A 114 -0.36 -8.09 -9.20
N ALA A 115 -0.15 -8.86 -8.14
CA ALA A 115 -0.70 -10.21 -7.98
C ALA A 115 -1.80 -10.28 -6.91
N PHE A 116 -2.21 -9.14 -6.35
CA PHE A 116 -3.19 -9.11 -5.28
C PHE A 116 -4.57 -9.49 -5.81
N GLN A 117 -5.21 -10.44 -5.13
CA GLN A 117 -6.58 -10.86 -5.42
C GLN A 117 -7.49 -10.51 -4.25
N PRO A 118 -8.47 -9.61 -4.42
CA PRO A 118 -9.43 -9.27 -3.38
C PRO A 118 -10.27 -10.47 -2.93
N THR A 119 -10.57 -10.48 -1.64
CA THR A 119 -11.47 -11.42 -0.98
C THR A 119 -12.89 -10.86 -0.89
N PRO A 120 -13.90 -11.69 -0.59
CA PRO A 120 -15.25 -11.20 -0.29
C PRO A 120 -15.29 -10.23 0.91
N GLN A 121 -14.36 -10.35 1.85
CA GLN A 121 -14.23 -9.43 2.98
C GLN A 121 -13.74 -8.05 2.51
N ASP A 122 -12.83 -7.99 1.54
CA ASP A 122 -12.36 -6.73 0.96
C ASP A 122 -13.49 -6.00 0.22
N ALA A 123 -14.37 -6.74 -0.46
CA ALA A 123 -15.58 -6.17 -1.06
C ALA A 123 -16.51 -5.57 -0.01
N ALA A 124 -16.68 -6.23 1.14
CA ALA A 124 -17.46 -5.68 2.25
C ALA A 124 -16.82 -4.41 2.84
N LEU A 125 -15.50 -4.37 2.99
CA LEU A 125 -14.77 -3.17 3.42
C LEU A 125 -15.01 -2.00 2.45
N ILE A 126 -14.93 -2.23 1.14
CA ILE A 126 -15.22 -1.20 0.13
C ILE A 126 -16.68 -0.76 0.16
N ALA A 127 -17.62 -1.69 0.33
CA ALA A 127 -19.04 -1.38 0.39
C ALA A 127 -19.39 -0.50 1.60
N ASP A 128 -18.73 -0.73 2.73
CA ASP A 128 -18.92 0.00 3.97
C ASP A 128 -18.06 1.27 4.06
N ALA A 129 -17.16 1.54 3.11
CA ALA A 129 -16.28 2.71 3.16
C ALA A 129 -17.05 4.00 2.82
N ASP A 130 -16.63 5.11 3.43
CA ASP A 130 -17.06 6.45 3.02
C ASP A 130 -16.09 7.01 1.95
N LEU A 131 -14.80 6.66 2.07
CA LEU A 131 -13.72 7.09 1.20
C LEU A 131 -12.76 5.93 0.90
N VAL A 132 -12.40 5.76 -0.37
CA VAL A 132 -11.35 4.84 -0.84
C VAL A 132 -10.21 5.65 -1.43
N LEU A 133 -9.01 5.46 -0.90
CA LEU A 133 -7.78 6.09 -1.35
C LEU A 133 -6.92 5.05 -2.10
N ALA A 134 -6.80 5.24 -3.40
CA ALA A 134 -6.09 4.35 -4.32
C ALA A 134 -4.92 5.08 -4.97
N ASN A 135 -3.89 4.35 -5.42
CA ASN A 135 -2.75 4.93 -6.11
C ASN A 135 -3.19 5.56 -7.43
N GLY A 136 -3.95 4.81 -8.23
CA GLY A 136 -4.18 5.15 -9.63
C GLY A 136 -3.03 4.67 -10.51
N LEU A 137 -2.92 5.23 -11.73
CA LEU A 137 -1.91 4.82 -12.72
C LEU A 137 -1.96 3.31 -13.05
N ASN A 138 -3.15 2.71 -12.97
CA ASN A 138 -3.37 1.28 -13.17
C ASN A 138 -2.60 0.37 -12.18
N PHE A 139 -2.22 0.87 -11.00
CA PHE A 139 -1.54 0.08 -9.98
C PHE A 139 -2.46 -1.00 -9.40
N GLU A 140 -3.70 -0.65 -9.06
CA GLU A 140 -4.71 -1.58 -8.56
C GLU A 140 -5.66 -2.03 -9.68
N GLU A 141 -5.20 -2.94 -10.54
CA GLU A 141 -5.99 -3.44 -11.68
C GLU A 141 -7.34 -4.06 -11.26
N PHE A 142 -7.38 -4.65 -10.07
CA PHE A 142 -8.57 -5.28 -9.50
C PHE A 142 -9.64 -4.28 -9.01
N LEU A 143 -9.27 -3.01 -8.79
CA LEU A 143 -10.03 -2.12 -7.91
C LEU A 143 -11.37 -1.71 -8.52
N ASP A 144 -11.40 -1.35 -9.81
CA ASP A 144 -12.63 -0.86 -10.45
C ASP A 144 -13.69 -1.98 -10.52
N GLU A 145 -13.28 -3.23 -10.78
CA GLU A 145 -14.18 -4.39 -10.72
C GLU A 145 -14.63 -4.68 -9.29
N LEU A 146 -13.73 -4.58 -8.31
CA LEU A 146 -14.08 -4.75 -6.89
C LEU A 146 -15.14 -3.76 -6.44
N ILE A 147 -14.98 -2.47 -6.76
CA ILE A 147 -15.94 -1.41 -6.41
C ILE A 147 -17.30 -1.67 -7.07
N ALA A 148 -17.31 -2.00 -8.36
CA ALA A 148 -18.55 -2.28 -9.08
C ALA A 148 -19.34 -3.45 -8.47
N ASN A 149 -18.62 -4.47 -7.97
CA ASN A 149 -19.21 -5.65 -7.35
C ASN A 149 -19.59 -5.45 -5.87
N ALA A 150 -18.88 -4.58 -5.14
CA ALA A 150 -19.12 -4.29 -3.74
C ALA A 150 -20.48 -3.58 -3.50
N GLY A 151 -20.89 -2.71 -4.41
CA GLY A 151 -22.21 -2.05 -4.38
C GLY A 151 -22.37 -0.94 -3.33
N GLY A 152 -21.26 -0.29 -2.93
CA GLY A 152 -21.25 0.84 -2.00
C GLY A 152 -21.29 2.23 -2.66
N GLU A 153 -21.28 3.28 -1.84
CA GLU A 153 -21.33 4.70 -2.27
C GLU A 153 -20.00 5.44 -2.03
N ALA A 154 -18.94 4.71 -1.69
CA ALA A 154 -17.66 5.30 -1.33
C ALA A 154 -17.11 6.21 -2.44
N VAL A 155 -16.63 7.40 -2.05
CA VAL A 155 -15.88 8.27 -2.96
C VAL A 155 -14.51 7.65 -3.19
N VAL A 156 -14.05 7.57 -4.44
CA VAL A 156 -12.76 6.97 -4.79
C VAL A 156 -11.81 8.05 -5.28
N ILE A 157 -10.68 8.21 -4.60
CA ILE A 157 -9.65 9.19 -4.92
C ILE A 157 -8.39 8.46 -5.34
N ARG A 158 -7.89 8.81 -6.54
CA ARG A 158 -6.59 8.37 -7.06
C ARG A 158 -5.52 9.37 -6.63
N VAL A 159 -4.72 9.02 -5.63
CA VAL A 159 -3.80 9.96 -4.96
C VAL A 159 -2.61 10.36 -5.82
N ALA A 160 -2.30 9.61 -6.89
CA ALA A 160 -1.28 10.00 -7.86
C ALA A 160 -1.78 11.03 -8.91
N ASN A 161 -3.04 11.47 -8.85
CA ASN A 161 -3.57 12.42 -9.81
C ASN A 161 -2.78 13.75 -9.77
N GLY A 162 -2.44 14.28 -10.95
CA GLY A 162 -1.60 15.47 -11.12
C GLY A 162 -0.09 15.21 -11.18
N ILE A 163 0.36 13.96 -11.06
CA ILE A 163 1.78 13.61 -11.19
C ILE A 163 2.18 13.44 -12.65
N GLU A 164 3.32 14.03 -13.03
CA GLU A 164 3.99 13.73 -14.28
C GLU A 164 4.68 12.36 -14.18
N THR A 165 4.18 11.38 -14.92
CA THR A 165 4.66 10.01 -14.85
C THR A 165 5.79 9.74 -15.85
N ARG A 166 6.57 8.71 -15.55
CA ARG A 166 7.55 8.15 -16.50
C ARG A 166 6.86 7.05 -17.29
N GLU A 167 7.11 6.96 -18.58
CA GLU A 167 6.60 5.84 -19.39
C GLU A 167 7.52 4.63 -19.28
N PHE A 168 6.94 3.43 -19.24
CA PHE A 168 7.70 2.21 -19.48
C PHE A 168 8.16 2.17 -20.96
N GLY A 169 9.46 2.04 -21.21
CA GLY A 169 10.01 1.89 -22.57
C GLY A 169 10.84 3.06 -23.12
N GLY A 170 11.18 4.07 -22.31
CA GLY A 170 12.11 5.14 -22.69
C GLY A 170 13.60 4.73 -22.66
N VAL A 171 13.99 3.74 -23.46
CA VAL A 171 15.35 3.64 -23.98
C VAL A 171 15.24 3.56 -25.50
N ASP A 172 15.86 4.55 -26.13
CA ASP A 172 15.84 4.79 -27.56
C ASP A 172 16.12 3.49 -28.35
N GLU A 173 15.32 3.25 -29.39
CA GLU A 173 15.62 2.25 -30.41
C GLU A 173 16.90 2.61 -31.16
N GLU A 174 18.05 2.35 -30.55
CA GLU A 174 19.33 2.28 -31.24
C GLU A 174 20.09 1.04 -30.75
N HIS A 175 20.19 0.05 -31.66
CA HIS A 175 20.85 -1.26 -31.57
C HIS A 175 19.98 -2.39 -30.96
N ALA A 176 19.66 -3.48 -31.65
CA ALA A 176 20.54 -4.25 -32.52
C ALA A 176 19.83 -4.75 -33.79
N ALA A 177 20.54 -4.62 -34.91
CA ALA A 177 20.30 -5.43 -36.09
C ALA A 177 20.58 -6.89 -35.73
N ASP A 178 19.55 -7.71 -35.57
CA ASP A 178 19.66 -9.15 -35.81
C ASP A 178 19.35 -9.39 -37.29
N GLU A 179 20.43 -9.57 -38.05
CA GLU A 179 20.41 -10.15 -39.38
C GLU A 179 19.87 -11.58 -39.28
N HIS A 180 18.58 -11.77 -39.58
CA HIS A 180 18.07 -13.10 -39.94
C HIS A 180 18.36 -13.35 -41.42
N GLY A 181 19.54 -13.92 -41.67
CA GLY A 181 19.87 -14.56 -42.93
C GLY A 181 19.33 -16.00 -43.01
N GLU A 182 18.89 -16.35 -44.23
CA GLU A 182 18.78 -17.70 -44.81
C GLU A 182 17.59 -18.55 -44.29
N ASP A 183 16.73 -19.19 -45.09
CA ASP A 183 16.78 -19.61 -46.49
C ASP A 183 15.35 -19.82 -47.04
N ALA A 184 15.24 -19.81 -48.38
CA ALA A 184 14.04 -20.14 -49.14
C ALA A 184 13.70 -21.64 -49.07
N ASP A 185 12.40 -21.97 -49.12
CA ASP A 185 11.89 -23.05 -49.99
C ASP A 185 10.36 -22.97 -50.16
N GLU A 186 9.91 -23.08 -51.41
CA GLU A 186 8.51 -23.09 -51.85
C GLU A 186 7.90 -24.52 -51.84
N HIS A 187 6.56 -24.56 -51.73
CA HIS A 187 5.59 -25.62 -52.13
C HIS A 187 5.11 -26.65 -51.07
N HIS A 188 3.83 -26.60 -50.66
CA HIS A 188 2.69 -27.34 -51.25
C HIS A 188 1.45 -27.34 -50.32
N GLU A 189 0.26 -27.33 -50.94
CA GLU A 189 -1.09 -27.38 -50.34
C GLU A 189 -1.53 -28.78 -49.86
N ALA A 190 -2.45 -28.77 -48.88
CA ALA A 190 -3.39 -29.82 -48.40
C ALA A 190 -2.87 -30.94 -47.48
N ASP A 191 -3.36 -30.97 -46.23
CA ASP A 191 -4.35 -31.96 -45.77
C ASP A 191 -4.81 -31.71 -44.32
N GLU A 192 -6.08 -32.01 -44.06
CA GLU A 192 -6.73 -31.97 -42.75
C GLU A 192 -6.19 -33.07 -41.83
N HIS A 193 -5.69 -32.68 -40.64
CA HIS A 193 -5.44 -33.62 -39.54
C HIS A 193 -5.87 -33.02 -38.20
N ASP A 194 -6.97 -33.56 -37.67
CA ASP A 194 -7.28 -33.55 -36.25
C ASP A 194 -6.18 -34.31 -35.48
N ALA A 195 -5.47 -33.62 -34.59
CA ALA A 195 -4.73 -34.25 -33.50
C ALA A 195 -4.59 -33.28 -32.32
N ALA A 196 -5.12 -33.72 -31.17
CA ALA A 196 -4.92 -33.09 -29.87
C ALA A 196 -3.43 -33.08 -29.48
N GLY A 197 -2.96 -31.92 -29.01
CA GLY A 197 -1.67 -31.71 -28.34
C GLY A 197 -1.72 -30.30 -27.73
N ASP A 198 -1.98 -30.19 -26.44
CA ASP A 198 -0.96 -30.00 -25.40
C ASP A 198 -0.45 -28.55 -25.36
N GLU A 199 -1.18 -27.75 -24.58
CA GLU A 199 -0.73 -26.68 -23.69
C GLU A 199 0.71 -26.14 -23.84
N HIS A 200 0.79 -24.96 -24.47
CA HIS A 200 1.67 -23.90 -24.01
C HIS A 200 0.85 -22.63 -23.79
N GLY A 201 0.30 -22.51 -22.57
CA GLY A 201 -0.06 -21.21 -22.04
C GLY A 201 1.23 -20.40 -21.97
N GLU A 202 1.43 -19.52 -22.95
CA GLU A 202 2.28 -18.35 -22.81
C GLU A 202 1.76 -17.64 -21.55
N ALA A 203 2.47 -17.82 -20.43
CA ALA A 203 2.33 -16.97 -19.27
C ALA A 203 2.76 -15.59 -19.76
N GLY A 204 1.79 -14.87 -20.33
CA GLY A 204 1.94 -13.55 -20.89
C GLY A 204 2.62 -12.72 -19.81
N ARG A 205 3.89 -12.42 -20.06
CA ARG A 205 4.59 -11.40 -19.30
C ARG A 205 3.77 -10.15 -19.52
N HIS A 206 3.05 -9.71 -18.50
CA HIS A 206 2.24 -8.49 -18.56
C HIS A 206 3.20 -7.34 -18.82
N HIS A 207 3.39 -7.03 -20.11
CA HIS A 207 4.15 -5.90 -20.57
C HIS A 207 3.25 -4.70 -20.26
N HIS A 208 3.57 -3.96 -19.21
CA HIS A 208 2.86 -2.73 -18.90
C HIS A 208 3.20 -1.71 -19.98
N ASP A 209 2.32 -1.56 -20.98
CA ASP A 209 2.25 -0.37 -21.78
C ASP A 209 1.62 0.76 -20.95
N GLY A 210 2.37 1.84 -20.71
CA GLY A 210 1.88 3.03 -20.04
C GLY A 210 2.78 3.59 -18.93
N ALA A 211 2.17 4.44 -18.10
CA ALA A 211 2.81 5.16 -17.02
C ALA A 211 3.27 4.25 -15.87
N ASP A 212 4.49 4.45 -15.38
CA ASP A 212 5.04 3.79 -14.20
C ASP A 212 4.20 4.12 -12.95
N PRO A 213 3.51 3.13 -12.34
CA PRO A 213 2.64 3.38 -11.20
C PRO A 213 3.41 3.65 -9.90
N HIS A 214 4.73 3.42 -9.86
CA HIS A 214 5.57 3.54 -8.66
C HIS A 214 5.93 4.98 -8.32
N ALA A 215 5.01 5.92 -8.57
CA ALA A 215 5.26 7.35 -8.48
C ALA A 215 5.68 7.81 -7.07
N TRP A 216 5.24 7.13 -6.01
CA TRP A 216 5.64 7.42 -4.61
C TRP A 216 7.14 7.27 -4.34
N MET A 217 7.88 6.59 -5.22
CA MET A 217 9.33 6.34 -5.04
C MET A 217 10.18 7.61 -5.13
N THR A 218 9.59 8.74 -5.56
CA THR A 218 10.23 10.05 -5.45
C THR A 218 9.62 10.85 -4.29
N PRO A 219 10.44 11.44 -3.40
CA PRO A 219 9.92 12.28 -2.32
C PRO A 219 9.09 13.47 -2.82
N TYR A 220 9.39 13.98 -4.03
CA TYR A 220 8.63 15.06 -4.65
C TYR A 220 7.18 14.64 -4.94
N ASN A 221 6.99 13.47 -5.55
CA ASN A 221 5.66 12.92 -5.81
C ASN A 221 4.93 12.55 -4.52
N ALA A 222 5.64 12.08 -3.49
CA ALA A 222 5.02 11.80 -2.19
C ALA A 222 4.33 13.05 -1.58
N LEU A 223 4.83 14.26 -1.86
CA LEU A 223 4.14 15.50 -1.46
C LEU A 223 2.78 15.66 -2.14
N VAL A 224 2.66 15.27 -3.41
CA VAL A 224 1.39 15.27 -4.15
C VAL A 224 0.42 14.26 -3.55
N TYR A 225 0.89 13.07 -3.19
CA TYR A 225 0.06 12.06 -2.52
C TYR A 225 -0.51 12.62 -1.22
N VAL A 226 0.35 13.21 -0.37
CA VAL A 226 -0.05 13.77 0.92
C VAL A 226 -1.03 14.93 0.74
N TYR A 227 -0.78 15.83 -0.21
CA TYR A 227 -1.71 16.92 -0.54
C TYR A 227 -3.08 16.37 -0.94
N ASN A 228 -3.09 15.38 -1.82
CA ASN A 228 -4.32 14.79 -2.33
C ASN A 228 -5.10 14.08 -1.20
N ILE A 229 -4.40 13.38 -0.31
CA ILE A 229 -4.96 12.76 0.89
C ILE A 229 -5.56 13.83 1.82
N GLU A 230 -4.82 14.90 2.12
CA GLU A 230 -5.28 15.98 2.99
C GLU A 230 -6.50 16.70 2.42
N THR A 231 -6.51 16.98 1.12
CA THR A 231 -7.65 17.58 0.41
C THR A 231 -8.88 16.69 0.50
N ALA A 232 -8.72 15.38 0.26
CA ALA A 232 -9.84 14.44 0.33
C ALA A 232 -10.42 14.32 1.76
N LEU A 233 -9.57 14.37 2.78
CA LEU A 233 -9.97 14.23 4.18
C LEU A 233 -10.54 15.51 4.80
N SER A 234 -10.24 16.68 4.23
CA SER A 234 -10.66 17.99 4.75
C SER A 234 -11.82 18.64 4.01
N ALA A 235 -12.27 18.04 2.90
CA ALA A 235 -13.42 18.48 2.13
C ALA A 235 -14.73 18.43 2.92
#